data_AF-A0AA88VIF5-F1
#
_entry.id   AF-A0AA88VIF5-F1
#
_cell.length_a   1.000
_cell.length_b   1.000
_cell.length_c   1.000
_cell.angle_alpha   90.00
_cell.angle_beta   90.00
_cell.angle_gamma   90.00
#
_symmetry.space_group_name_H-M   'P 1'
#
loop_
_entity.id
_entity.type
_entity.pdbx_description
1 polymer ?
#
loop_
_entity_poly.entity_id
_entity_poly.type
_entity_poly.pdbx_seq_one_letter_code
_entity_poly.pdbx_strand_id
1 'polypeptide(L)'
;MWKNTSDVPINNNVVEFVTSPNNPDGLLKKPVLRGPFVKTVNDHAYYWPHYSAIPAPADEDLMIFTASKLTGHAGSRFGWALVKDEAVYQRMLMYMTLSSMGVSRDTQLRALKLLKVISEGNGKGIFEFSYQTMSERWEKLSKALSKSKRFSIQQTAPQYCTFFQKVRGPSPVLGAAGIIGREGSMFSTENRYVRLSLLKSQDDFDLLLHRISKLVSEEVGVATM
;
A
#
# COMPACT_ATOMS: atom_id res chain seq x y z
N MET A 1 -7.40 20.54 -2.46
CA MET A 1 -7.94 19.18 -2.22
C MET A 1 -9.27 19.39 -1.49
N TRP A 2 -10.38 18.91 -2.06
CA TRP A 2 -11.73 19.23 -1.59
C TRP A 2 -11.92 18.63 -0.20
N LYS A 3 -11.93 19.49 0.83
CA LYS A 3 -11.95 19.09 2.23
C LYS A 3 -13.37 19.03 2.79
N ASN A 4 -14.38 19.47 2.03
CA ASN A 4 -15.76 19.51 2.47
C ASN A 4 -16.73 18.97 1.41
N THR A 5 -17.77 18.28 1.87
CA THR A 5 -18.91 17.81 1.06
C THR A 5 -19.65 18.93 0.35
N SER A 6 -19.47 20.18 0.80
CA SER A 6 -20.10 21.39 0.25
C SER A 6 -19.43 21.94 -1.03
N ASP A 7 -18.21 21.50 -1.35
CA ASP A 7 -17.42 22.05 -2.47
C ASP A 7 -17.66 21.32 -3.80
N VAL A 8 -18.42 20.22 -3.79
CA VAL A 8 -18.85 19.54 -5.01
C VAL A 8 -20.08 20.27 -5.55
N PRO A 9 -20.03 20.91 -6.73
CA PRO A 9 -21.22 21.42 -7.36
C PRO A 9 -22.21 20.26 -7.50
N ILE A 10 -23.45 20.46 -7.03
CA ILE A 10 -24.50 19.43 -6.89
C ILE A 10 -24.76 18.64 -8.19
N ASN A 11 -24.25 19.10 -9.34
CA ASN A 11 -24.45 18.52 -10.66
C ASN A 11 -23.20 17.89 -11.32
N ASN A 12 -22.06 17.79 -10.64
CA ASN A 12 -20.87 17.15 -11.24
C ASN A 12 -20.77 15.68 -10.83
N ASN A 13 -20.71 14.79 -11.82
CA ASN A 13 -20.37 13.38 -11.61
C ASN A 13 -18.90 13.29 -11.16
N VAL A 14 -18.65 12.73 -9.98
CA VAL A 14 -17.30 12.58 -9.42
C VAL A 14 -16.99 11.10 -9.22
N VAL A 15 -15.78 10.70 -9.64
CA VAL A 15 -15.21 9.39 -9.31
C VAL A 15 -14.09 9.60 -8.28
N GLU A 16 -14.33 9.15 -7.06
CA GLU A 16 -13.34 9.15 -5.98
C GLU A 16 -12.49 7.88 -6.03
N PHE A 17 -11.17 8.03 -6.09
CA PHE A 17 -10.23 6.93 -5.93
C PHE A 17 -9.86 6.80 -4.45
N VAL A 18 -10.20 5.66 -3.84
CA VAL A 18 -9.97 5.39 -2.42
C VAL A 18 -8.91 4.31 -2.30
N THR A 19 -7.67 4.67 -1.99
CA THR A 19 -6.59 3.70 -1.76
C THR A 19 -6.56 3.31 -0.29
N SER A 20 -6.76 2.03 0.03
CA SER A 20 -6.87 1.55 1.41
C SER A 20 -6.25 0.14 1.56
N PRO A 21 -5.12 -0.01 2.26
CA PRO A 21 -4.28 1.01 2.89
C PRO A 21 -3.71 1.99 1.86
N ASN A 22 -3.63 3.25 2.25
CA ASN A 22 -3.23 4.36 1.38
C ASN A 22 -1.73 4.34 1.06
N ASN A 23 -1.40 4.91 -0.10
CA ASN A 23 -0.03 5.18 -0.52
C ASN A 23 0.16 6.71 -0.56
N PRO A 24 1.01 7.29 0.31
CA PRO A 24 2.18 6.64 0.92
C PRO A 24 2.04 6.22 2.39
N ASP A 25 1.04 6.70 3.13
CA ASP A 25 1.04 6.64 4.61
C ASP A 25 0.67 5.27 5.22
N GLY A 26 0.15 4.33 4.43
CA GLY A 26 -0.25 3.00 4.88
C GLY A 26 -1.50 2.98 5.76
N LEU A 27 -2.24 4.08 5.85
CA LEU A 27 -3.45 4.16 6.67
C LEU A 27 -4.66 3.61 5.91
N LEU A 28 -5.54 2.91 6.61
CA LEU A 28 -6.85 2.54 6.07
C LEU A 28 -7.68 3.82 5.82
N LYS A 29 -8.23 3.94 4.62
CA LYS A 29 -9.08 5.05 4.20
C LYS A 29 -10.49 4.56 3.91
N LYS A 30 -11.41 5.51 3.95
CA LYS A 30 -12.82 5.37 3.52
C LYS A 30 -13.12 6.51 2.56
N PRO A 31 -14.14 6.37 1.69
CA PRO A 31 -14.60 7.47 0.85
C PRO A 31 -14.91 8.72 1.69
N VAL A 32 -14.52 9.89 1.18
CA VAL A 32 -14.81 11.18 1.83
C VAL A 32 -15.97 11.91 1.18
N LEU A 33 -16.20 11.68 -0.13
CA LEU A 33 -17.31 12.27 -0.86
C LEU A 33 -18.57 11.43 -0.71
N ARG A 34 -19.72 12.09 -0.72
CA ARG A 34 -21.04 11.46 -0.59
C ARG A 34 -22.02 12.10 -1.56
N GLY A 35 -22.99 11.33 -2.01
CA GLY A 35 -24.08 11.81 -2.85
C GLY A 35 -24.38 10.88 -4.03
N PRO A 36 -25.53 11.07 -4.69
CA PRO A 36 -25.98 10.19 -5.78
C PRO A 36 -25.08 10.26 -7.03
N PHE A 37 -24.33 11.36 -7.20
CA PHE A 37 -23.42 11.59 -8.32
C PHE A 37 -21.95 11.22 -8.02
N VAL A 38 -21.70 10.61 -6.85
CA VAL A 38 -20.36 10.15 -6.45
C VAL A 38 -20.27 8.64 -6.66
N LYS A 39 -19.22 8.21 -7.37
CA LYS A 39 -18.82 6.79 -7.49
C LYS A 39 -17.43 6.61 -6.92
N THR A 40 -17.14 5.42 -6.40
CA THR A 40 -15.84 5.10 -5.78
C THR A 40 -15.15 3.96 -6.50
N VAL A 41 -13.84 4.09 -6.70
CA VAL A 41 -12.93 3.00 -7.09
C VAL A 41 -12.02 2.72 -5.91
N ASN A 42 -12.16 1.56 -5.29
CA ASN A 42 -11.40 1.21 -4.08
C ASN A 42 -10.16 0.40 -4.46
N ASP A 43 -8.99 1.02 -4.31
CA ASP A 43 -7.70 0.38 -4.55
C ASP A 43 -7.20 -0.34 -3.30
N HIS A 44 -7.30 -1.66 -3.35
CA HIS A 44 -6.89 -2.60 -2.32
C HIS A 44 -5.60 -3.33 -2.67
N ALA A 45 -4.72 -2.74 -3.48
CA ALA A 45 -3.40 -3.29 -3.79
C ALA A 45 -2.61 -3.69 -2.52
N TYR A 46 -2.74 -2.92 -1.43
CA TYR A 46 -2.06 -3.16 -0.16
C TYR A 46 -2.96 -3.78 0.92
N TYR A 47 -4.21 -4.15 0.62
CA TYR A 47 -5.16 -4.69 1.61
C TYR A 47 -4.91 -6.18 1.91
N TRP A 48 -3.69 -6.45 2.37
CA TRP A 48 -3.22 -7.79 2.69
C TRP A 48 -2.51 -7.77 4.06
N PRO A 49 -2.49 -8.91 4.79
CA PRO A 49 -1.82 -9.03 6.08
C PRO A 49 -0.31 -8.69 6.08
N HIS A 50 0.30 -8.55 4.91
CA HIS A 50 1.69 -8.08 4.73
C HIS A 50 1.86 -6.65 5.25
N TYR A 51 0.87 -5.78 5.01
CA TYR A 51 1.00 -4.32 5.12
C TYR A 51 0.19 -3.72 6.27
N SER A 52 -0.99 -4.28 6.52
CA SER A 52 -1.93 -3.78 7.51
C SER A 52 -2.61 -4.94 8.23
N ALA A 53 -3.09 -4.67 9.45
CA ALA A 53 -4.12 -5.51 10.05
C ALA A 53 -5.36 -5.49 9.14
N ILE A 54 -6.01 -6.64 8.99
CA ILE A 54 -7.28 -6.76 8.26
C ILE A 54 -8.40 -6.61 9.28
N PRO A 55 -9.13 -5.48 9.32
CA PRO A 55 -10.21 -5.29 10.29
C PRO A 55 -11.44 -6.13 9.94
N ALA A 56 -11.75 -6.29 8.65
CA ALA A 56 -12.90 -7.03 8.14
C ALA A 56 -12.68 -7.35 6.64
N PRO A 57 -13.45 -8.28 6.05
CA PRO A 57 -13.55 -8.39 4.60
C PRO A 57 -13.98 -7.05 3.97
N ALA A 58 -13.38 -6.71 2.82
CA ALA A 58 -13.78 -5.55 2.02
C ALA A 58 -15.09 -5.86 1.26
N ASP A 59 -15.95 -4.86 1.07
CA ASP A 59 -17.31 -5.03 0.51
C ASP A 59 -17.79 -3.82 -0.32
N GLU A 60 -16.87 -3.13 -0.97
CA GLU A 60 -17.18 -1.97 -1.80
C GLU A 60 -17.67 -2.37 -3.21
N ASP A 61 -18.38 -1.46 -3.89
CA ASP A 61 -19.02 -1.74 -5.19
C ASP A 61 -18.02 -2.06 -6.32
N LEU A 62 -16.86 -1.41 -6.28
CA LEU A 62 -15.76 -1.65 -7.19
C LEU A 62 -14.46 -1.64 -6.40
N MET A 63 -13.83 -2.81 -6.35
CA MET A 63 -12.56 -3.05 -5.67
C MET A 63 -11.52 -3.54 -6.67
N ILE A 64 -10.29 -3.02 -6.62
CA ILE A 64 -9.17 -3.46 -7.45
C ILE A 64 -8.03 -4.03 -6.62
N PHE A 65 -7.37 -5.05 -7.15
CA PHE A 65 -6.29 -5.79 -6.51
C PHE A 65 -5.18 -6.12 -7.52
N THR A 66 -4.00 -6.48 -7.03
CA THR A 66 -2.85 -6.78 -7.88
C THR A 66 -1.93 -7.86 -7.30
N ALA A 67 -1.47 -8.78 -8.16
CA ALA A 67 -0.45 -9.75 -7.81
C ALA A 67 0.89 -9.08 -7.45
N SER A 68 1.15 -7.90 -8.00
CA SER A 68 2.38 -7.12 -7.76
C SER A 68 2.66 -6.86 -6.27
N LYS A 69 1.62 -6.72 -5.45
CA LYS A 69 1.72 -6.39 -4.02
C LYS A 69 1.31 -7.54 -3.11
N LEU A 70 0.54 -8.50 -3.62
CA LEU A 70 0.27 -9.75 -2.92
C LEU A 70 1.49 -10.69 -2.96
N THR A 71 2.02 -11.00 -4.15
CA THR A 71 3.03 -12.04 -4.34
C THR A 71 4.41 -11.51 -4.74
N GLY A 72 4.55 -10.19 -4.89
CA GLY A 72 5.78 -9.56 -5.39
C GLY A 72 6.02 -9.72 -6.90
N HIS A 73 5.11 -10.37 -7.64
CA HIS A 73 5.26 -10.68 -9.07
C HIS A 73 4.92 -9.50 -9.99
N ALA A 74 5.49 -8.31 -9.72
CA ALA A 74 5.16 -7.07 -10.42
C ALA A 74 5.37 -7.12 -11.95
N GLY A 75 6.38 -7.86 -12.40
CA GLY A 75 6.68 -8.07 -13.82
C GLY A 75 5.63 -8.90 -14.57
N SER A 76 4.76 -9.64 -13.87
CA SER A 76 3.68 -10.41 -14.51
C SER A 76 2.52 -9.51 -14.97
N ARG A 77 2.46 -8.25 -14.53
CA ARG A 77 1.42 -7.29 -14.94
C ARG A 77 -0.02 -7.82 -14.75
N PHE A 78 -0.27 -8.54 -13.65
CA PHE A 78 -1.58 -9.15 -13.36
C PHE A 78 -2.29 -8.46 -12.20
N GLY A 79 -3.52 -7.99 -12.45
CA GLY A 79 -4.44 -7.47 -11.46
C GLY A 79 -5.87 -7.87 -11.81
N TRP A 80 -6.79 -7.68 -10.86
CA TRP A 80 -8.19 -8.02 -11.02
C TRP A 80 -9.09 -6.99 -10.34
N ALA A 81 -10.34 -6.94 -10.75
CA ALA A 81 -11.37 -6.13 -10.14
C ALA A 81 -12.54 -7.01 -9.69
N LEU A 82 -13.12 -6.70 -8.54
CA LEU A 82 -14.41 -7.20 -8.10
C LEU A 82 -15.41 -6.07 -8.32
N VAL A 83 -16.44 -6.33 -9.13
CA VAL A 83 -17.38 -5.31 -9.60
C VAL A 83 -18.81 -5.81 -9.37
N LYS A 84 -19.58 -5.08 -8.56
CA LYS A 84 -20.98 -5.43 -8.26
C LYS A 84 -21.94 -4.99 -9.37
N ASP A 85 -21.70 -3.82 -9.95
CA ASP A 85 -22.55 -3.25 -11.01
C ASP A 85 -22.22 -3.88 -12.37
N GLU A 86 -23.19 -4.59 -12.94
CA GLU A 86 -23.04 -5.26 -14.23
C GLU A 86 -22.74 -4.29 -15.38
N ALA A 87 -23.37 -3.11 -15.41
CA ALA A 87 -23.14 -2.14 -16.48
C ALA A 87 -21.70 -1.60 -16.43
N VAL A 88 -21.15 -1.42 -15.23
CA VAL A 88 -19.73 -1.06 -15.05
C VAL A 88 -18.83 -2.21 -15.49
N TYR A 89 -19.13 -3.44 -15.09
CA TYR A 89 -18.40 -4.64 -15.51
C TYR A 89 -18.33 -4.78 -17.03
N GLN A 90 -19.46 -4.64 -17.73
CA GLN A 90 -19.52 -4.72 -19.19
C GLN A 90 -18.69 -3.63 -19.88
N ARG A 91 -18.69 -2.39 -19.34
CA ARG A 91 -17.84 -1.31 -19.85
C ARG A 91 -16.35 -1.61 -19.64
N MET A 92 -15.97 -2.20 -18.49
CA MET A 92 -14.60 -2.62 -18.22
C MET A 92 -14.15 -3.74 -19.18
N LEU A 93 -15.01 -4.72 -19.44
CA LEU A 93 -14.74 -5.77 -20.43
C LEU A 93 -14.58 -5.22 -21.85
N MET A 94 -15.44 -4.28 -22.24
CA MET A 94 -15.34 -3.62 -23.55
C MET A 94 -14.01 -2.89 -23.67
N TYR A 95 -13.61 -2.12 -22.65
CA TYR A 95 -12.32 -1.45 -22.61
C TYR A 95 -11.16 -2.44 -22.76
N MET A 96 -11.14 -3.52 -21.97
CA MET A 96 -10.08 -4.53 -22.05
C MET A 96 -9.98 -5.21 -23.43
N THR A 97 -11.13 -5.46 -24.06
CA THR A 97 -11.19 -6.03 -25.41
C THR A 97 -10.56 -5.07 -26.42
N LEU A 98 -10.92 -3.79 -26.36
CA LEU A 98 -10.43 -2.77 -27.28
C LEU A 98 -8.97 -2.38 -27.04
N SER A 99 -8.51 -2.37 -25.77
CA SER A 99 -7.17 -1.90 -25.42
C SER A 99 -6.08 -2.93 -25.64
N SER A 100 -6.36 -4.20 -25.38
CA SER A 100 -5.33 -5.26 -25.33
C SER A 100 -5.82 -6.65 -25.71
N MET A 101 -7.08 -6.80 -26.15
CA MET A 101 -7.71 -8.11 -26.39
C MET A 101 -7.63 -9.04 -25.16
N GLY A 102 -7.75 -8.45 -23.97
CA GLY A 102 -7.65 -9.17 -22.69
C GLY A 102 -6.23 -9.24 -22.12
N VAL A 103 -5.94 -10.32 -21.39
CA VAL A 103 -4.70 -10.52 -20.63
C VAL A 103 -3.97 -11.77 -21.13
N SER A 104 -2.63 -11.75 -21.15
CA SER A 104 -1.78 -12.89 -21.50
C SER A 104 -2.20 -14.19 -20.78
N ARG A 105 -2.28 -15.29 -21.53
CA ARG A 105 -2.62 -16.62 -21.00
C ARG A 105 -1.52 -17.17 -20.10
N ASP A 106 -0.25 -16.94 -20.42
CA ASP A 106 0.89 -17.32 -19.58
C ASP A 106 0.85 -16.59 -18.25
N THR A 107 0.50 -15.31 -18.28
CA THR A 107 0.31 -14.50 -17.07
C THR A 107 -0.80 -15.07 -16.20
N GLN A 108 -1.95 -15.42 -16.80
CA GLN A 108 -3.07 -16.04 -16.07
C GLN A 108 -2.69 -17.41 -15.49
N LEU A 109 -1.99 -18.26 -16.26
CA LEU A 109 -1.54 -19.57 -15.81
C LEU A 109 -0.56 -19.46 -14.64
N ARG A 110 0.41 -18.53 -14.73
CA ARG A 110 1.36 -18.27 -13.64
C ARG A 110 0.64 -17.73 -12.40
N ALA A 111 -0.28 -16.79 -12.56
CA ALA A 111 -1.07 -16.25 -11.45
C ALA A 111 -1.89 -17.35 -10.76
N LEU A 112 -2.56 -18.22 -11.54
CA LEU A 112 -3.31 -19.36 -11.01
C LEU A 112 -2.43 -20.30 -10.19
N LYS A 113 -1.24 -20.68 -10.70
CA LYS A 113 -0.30 -21.54 -9.97
C LYS A 113 0.14 -20.92 -8.64
N LEU A 114 0.47 -19.62 -8.64
CA LEU A 114 0.87 -18.91 -7.42
C LEU A 114 -0.27 -18.83 -6.40
N LEU A 115 -1.48 -18.50 -6.84
CA LEU A 115 -2.66 -18.42 -5.96
C LEU A 115 -3.04 -19.77 -5.37
N LYS A 116 -2.84 -20.87 -6.11
CA LYS A 116 -2.99 -22.23 -5.58
C LYS A 116 -2.03 -22.48 -4.43
N VAL A 117 -0.73 -22.22 -4.63
CA VAL A 117 0.29 -22.39 -3.58
C VAL A 117 0.00 -21.53 -2.35
N ILE A 118 -0.47 -20.29 -2.53
CA ILE A 118 -0.83 -19.41 -1.41
C ILE A 118 -2.03 -19.95 -0.62
N SER A 119 -2.93 -20.67 -1.29
CA SER A 119 -4.14 -21.23 -0.68
C SER A 119 -3.94 -22.63 -0.09
N GLU A 120 -2.75 -23.23 -0.24
CA GLU A 120 -2.43 -24.54 0.33
C GLU A 120 -2.31 -24.47 1.88
N GLY A 121 -2.56 -25.60 2.55
CA GLY A 121 -2.52 -25.69 4.00
C GLY A 121 -3.56 -24.78 4.68
N ASN A 122 -3.12 -23.98 5.66
CA ASN A 122 -3.98 -22.99 6.32
C ASN A 122 -4.03 -21.64 5.59
N GLY A 123 -3.36 -21.51 4.44
CA GLY A 123 -3.28 -20.29 3.65
C GLY A 123 -2.56 -19.12 4.33
N LYS A 124 -1.81 -19.34 5.43
CA LYS A 124 -1.15 -18.28 6.21
C LYS A 124 0.33 -18.10 5.92
N GLY A 125 1.00 -19.08 5.28
CA GLY A 125 2.46 -19.11 5.15
C GLY A 125 3.09 -17.84 4.55
N ILE A 126 2.64 -17.40 3.38
CA ILE A 126 3.16 -16.16 2.76
C ILE A 126 2.89 -14.92 3.61
N PHE A 127 1.75 -14.89 4.30
CA PHE A 127 1.30 -13.75 5.09
C PHE A 127 2.08 -13.64 6.40
N GLU A 128 2.36 -14.76 7.06
CA GLU A 128 3.20 -14.84 8.25
C GLU A 128 4.64 -14.42 7.93
N PHE A 129 5.23 -15.01 6.88
CA PHE A 129 6.56 -14.64 6.39
C PHE A 129 6.66 -13.14 6.10
N SER A 130 5.69 -12.61 5.37
CA SER A 130 5.70 -11.21 4.95
C SER A 130 5.46 -10.25 6.12
N TYR A 131 4.53 -10.57 7.02
CA TYR A 131 4.31 -9.76 8.22
C TYR A 131 5.56 -9.71 9.09
N GLN A 132 6.19 -10.86 9.34
CA GLN A 132 7.41 -10.93 10.15
C GLN A 132 8.53 -10.10 9.52
N THR A 133 8.81 -10.32 8.23
CA THR A 133 9.84 -9.59 7.49
C THR A 133 9.61 -8.07 7.54
N MET A 134 8.37 -7.63 7.28
CA MET A 134 8.06 -6.20 7.26
C MET A 134 8.06 -5.57 8.65
N SER A 135 7.67 -6.31 9.68
CA SER A 135 7.71 -5.84 11.07
C SER A 135 9.14 -5.65 11.55
N GLU A 136 10.02 -6.62 11.29
CA GLU A 136 11.44 -6.53 11.63
C GLU A 136 12.13 -5.35 10.91
N ARG A 137 11.83 -5.15 9.62
CA ARG A 137 12.33 -4.01 8.85
C ARG A 137 11.84 -2.68 9.41
N TRP A 138 10.55 -2.60 9.73
CA TRP A 138 9.96 -1.41 10.33
C TRP A 138 10.56 -1.09 11.70
N GLU A 139 10.76 -2.10 12.56
CA GLU A 139 11.35 -1.93 13.89
C GLU A 139 12.79 -1.42 13.79
N LYS A 140 13.64 -2.06 12.96
CA LYS A 140 15.03 -1.65 12.75
C LYS A 140 15.13 -0.20 12.27
N LEU A 141 14.33 0.17 11.28
CA LEU A 141 14.32 1.52 10.73
C LEU A 141 13.80 2.55 11.75
N SER A 142 12.71 2.22 12.46
CA SER A 142 12.14 3.09 13.50
C SER A 142 13.14 3.36 14.62
N LYS A 143 13.86 2.32 15.06
CA LYS A 143 14.92 2.43 16.08
C LYS A 143 16.12 3.24 15.61
N ALA A 144 16.47 3.18 14.32
CA ALA A 144 17.55 4.00 13.78
C ALA A 144 17.15 5.48 13.75
N LEU A 145 15.93 5.78 13.28
CA LEU A 145 15.43 7.15 13.15
C LEU A 145 15.09 7.80 14.49
N SER A 146 14.68 7.03 15.51
CA SER A 146 14.33 7.57 16.83
C SER A 146 15.51 8.20 17.60
N LYS A 147 16.74 7.98 17.13
CA LYS A 147 17.96 8.59 17.69
C LYS A 147 18.19 10.03 17.21
N SER A 148 17.41 10.50 16.23
CA SER A 148 17.50 11.82 15.62
C SER A 148 16.22 12.63 15.92
N LYS A 149 16.36 13.95 16.03
CA LYS A 149 15.19 14.86 16.07
C LYS A 149 14.87 15.46 14.70
N ARG A 150 15.78 15.31 13.73
CA ARG A 150 15.63 15.78 12.33
C ARG A 150 14.57 15.01 11.55
N PHE A 151 14.36 13.74 11.86
CA PHE A 151 13.44 12.88 11.11
C PHE A 151 12.26 12.43 11.97
N SER A 152 11.10 12.32 11.32
CA SER A 152 9.90 11.71 11.90
C SER A 152 9.35 10.67 10.95
N ILE A 153 8.75 9.62 11.49
CA ILE A 153 8.05 8.57 10.74
C ILE A 153 6.56 8.59 11.07
N GLN A 154 5.72 8.04 10.19
CA GLN A 154 4.29 7.93 10.49
C GLN A 154 4.06 7.13 11.77
N GLN A 155 3.13 7.61 12.59
CA GLN A 155 2.67 6.89 13.77
C GLN A 155 1.49 6.01 13.37
N THR A 156 1.59 4.71 13.65
CA THR A 156 0.52 3.76 13.39
C THR A 156 0.34 2.90 14.64
N ALA A 157 -0.85 2.96 15.23
CA ALA A 157 -1.17 2.18 16.42
C ALA A 157 -1.32 0.69 16.08
N PRO A 158 -1.03 -0.23 17.02
CA PRO A 158 -1.41 -1.63 16.90
C PRO A 158 -2.91 -1.79 16.67
N GLN A 159 -3.28 -2.77 15.83
CA GLN A 159 -4.67 -3.03 15.47
C GLN A 159 -4.97 -4.53 15.52
N TYR A 160 -6.23 -4.88 15.85
CA TYR A 160 -6.71 -6.25 15.78
C TYR A 160 -6.86 -6.68 14.31
N CYS A 161 -6.27 -7.83 13.97
CA CYS A 161 -6.34 -8.41 12.64
C CYS A 161 -7.23 -9.65 12.67
N THR A 162 -8.34 -9.65 11.92
CA THR A 162 -9.27 -10.79 11.84
C THR A 162 -8.65 -11.99 11.14
N PHE A 163 -7.75 -11.78 10.18
CA PHE A 163 -7.03 -12.85 9.50
C PHE A 163 -6.10 -13.64 10.45
N PHE A 164 -5.32 -12.92 11.28
CA PHE A 164 -4.42 -13.53 12.25
C PHE A 164 -5.07 -13.80 13.62
N GLN A 165 -6.26 -13.26 13.86
CA GLN A 165 -7.00 -13.32 15.13
C GLN A 165 -6.19 -12.82 16.34
N LYS A 166 -5.42 -11.75 16.14
CA LYS A 166 -4.60 -11.13 17.19
C LYS A 166 -4.37 -9.65 16.95
N VAL A 167 -4.03 -8.92 18.00
CA VAL A 167 -3.47 -7.56 17.89
C VAL A 167 -2.05 -7.67 17.34
N ARG A 168 -1.73 -6.82 16.36
CA ARG A 168 -0.41 -6.77 15.74
C ARG A 168 0.07 -5.33 15.57
N GLY A 169 1.38 -5.16 15.57
CA GLY A 169 2.03 -3.89 15.29
C GLY A 169 1.92 -3.47 13.82
N PRO A 170 2.31 -2.23 13.53
CA PRO A 170 2.35 -1.70 12.17
C PRO A 170 3.51 -2.31 11.37
N SER A 171 3.31 -2.49 10.06
CA SER A 171 4.37 -2.86 9.11
C SER A 171 4.30 -2.08 7.78
N PRO A 172 4.26 -0.73 7.81
CA PRO A 172 4.05 0.09 6.63
C PRO A 172 5.36 0.38 5.85
N VAL A 173 5.29 1.24 4.84
CA VAL A 173 6.39 1.62 3.95
C VAL A 173 6.84 3.07 4.27
N LEU A 174 8.15 3.37 4.36
CA LEU A 174 8.70 4.62 4.96
C LEU A 174 9.55 5.53 4.09
N GLY A 175 9.82 6.79 4.48
CA GLY A 175 10.62 7.88 3.85
C GLY A 175 11.93 8.36 4.54
N ALA A 176 13.05 8.68 3.83
CA ALA A 176 14.11 9.70 4.16
C ALA A 176 15.44 9.67 3.32
N ALA A 177 15.89 10.88 2.92
CA ALA A 177 17.22 11.48 2.63
C ALA A 177 18.42 10.66 2.03
N GLY A 178 18.97 11.08 0.88
CA GLY A 178 20.20 10.50 0.27
C GLY A 178 20.05 9.07 -0.26
N ILE A 179 18.88 8.50 -0.04
CA ILE A 179 18.36 7.27 -0.61
C ILE A 179 17.32 7.68 -1.66
N ILE A 180 17.36 7.06 -2.84
CA ILE A 180 16.39 7.34 -3.91
C ILE A 180 15.00 6.97 -3.39
N GLY A 181 14.22 8.00 -3.06
CA GLY A 181 12.83 7.91 -2.66
C GLY A 181 11.92 8.62 -3.66
N ARG A 182 10.64 8.70 -3.34
CA ARG A 182 9.67 9.55 -4.06
C ARG A 182 9.34 10.77 -3.21
N GLU A 183 9.51 11.96 -3.77
CA GLU A 183 9.23 13.23 -3.10
C GLU A 183 7.76 13.37 -2.71
N GLY A 184 7.49 14.09 -1.61
CA GLY A 184 6.15 14.36 -1.11
C GLY A 184 5.27 15.11 -2.10
N SER A 185 5.83 16.02 -2.89
CA SER A 185 5.13 16.75 -3.96
C SER A 185 4.40 15.82 -4.93
N MET A 186 4.98 14.66 -5.26
CA MET A 186 4.34 13.66 -6.13
C MET A 186 3.06 13.05 -5.54
N PHE A 187 2.84 13.22 -4.24
CA PHE A 187 1.65 12.76 -3.50
C PHE A 187 0.79 13.93 -3.03
N SER A 188 0.94 15.12 -3.62
CA SER A 188 0.24 16.33 -3.19
C SER A 188 0.46 16.68 -1.72
N THR A 189 1.66 16.41 -1.18
CA THR A 189 2.09 16.85 0.15
C THR A 189 3.36 17.70 0.05
N GLU A 190 3.79 18.26 1.19
CA GLU A 190 4.95 19.13 1.29
C GLU A 190 6.27 18.40 0.96
N ASN A 191 7.27 19.13 0.44
CA ASN A 191 8.60 18.59 0.11
C ASN A 191 9.42 18.12 1.31
N ARG A 192 8.94 18.40 2.54
CA ARG A 192 9.52 17.83 3.76
C ARG A 192 9.27 16.32 3.91
N TYR A 193 8.39 15.75 3.08
CA TYR A 193 8.11 14.32 3.06
C TYR A 193 8.79 13.62 1.89
N VAL A 194 9.12 12.34 2.08
CA VAL A 194 9.63 11.43 1.05
C VAL A 194 9.12 10.02 1.32
N ARG A 195 9.06 9.15 0.31
CA ARG A 195 8.67 7.74 0.42
C ARG A 195 9.78 6.83 -0.10
N LEU A 196 10.38 6.02 0.76
CA LEU A 196 11.28 4.90 0.48
C LEU A 196 10.49 3.58 0.41
N SER A 197 11.11 2.54 -0.13
CA SER A 197 10.52 1.21 -0.20
C SER A 197 11.19 0.30 0.82
N LEU A 198 10.39 -0.31 1.71
CA LEU A 198 10.85 -1.40 2.57
C LEU A 198 10.64 -2.79 1.95
N LEU A 199 10.17 -2.85 0.70
CA LEU A 199 9.80 -4.08 -0.01
C LEU A 199 10.89 -4.60 -0.96
N LYS A 200 12.05 -3.94 -0.99
CA LYS A 200 13.17 -4.36 -1.85
C LYS A 200 13.92 -5.56 -1.26
N SER A 201 15.05 -5.95 -1.85
CA SER A 201 15.89 -7.02 -1.32
C SER A 201 16.41 -6.71 0.09
N GLN A 202 17.00 -7.71 0.75
CA GLN A 202 17.64 -7.48 2.04
C GLN A 202 18.84 -6.55 1.90
N ASP A 203 19.67 -6.70 0.86
CA ASP A 203 20.79 -5.80 0.58
C ASP A 203 20.36 -4.34 0.42
N ASP A 204 19.26 -4.11 -0.30
CA ASP A 204 18.69 -2.77 -0.46
C ASP A 204 18.23 -2.18 0.88
N PHE A 205 17.64 -3.00 1.75
CA PHE A 205 17.20 -2.59 3.07
C PHE A 205 18.39 -2.32 4.02
N ASP A 206 19.43 -3.16 3.97
CA ASP A 206 20.63 -2.99 4.79
C ASP A 206 21.42 -1.75 4.37
N LEU A 207 21.53 -1.50 3.05
CA LEU A 207 22.11 -0.26 2.52
C LEU A 207 21.29 0.98 2.95
N LEU A 208 19.96 0.88 2.90
CA LEU A 208 19.07 1.93 3.40
C LEU A 208 19.36 2.21 4.88
N LEU A 209 19.37 1.18 5.72
CA LEU A 209 19.57 1.30 7.16
C LEU A 209 20.95 1.87 7.50
N HIS A 210 21.98 1.44 6.77
CA HIS A 210 23.34 1.96 6.90
C HIS A 210 23.40 3.47 6.61
N ARG A 211 22.80 3.91 5.49
CA ARG A 211 22.77 5.34 5.11
C ARG A 211 21.97 6.19 6.11
N ILE A 212 20.81 5.71 6.55
CA ILE A 212 20.02 6.39 7.59
C ILE A 212 20.82 6.53 8.88
N SER A 213 21.48 5.45 9.32
CA SER A 213 22.28 5.48 10.54
C SER A 213 23.43 6.49 10.43
N LYS A 214 24.09 6.58 9.27
CA LYS A 214 25.13 7.59 9.01
C LYS A 214 24.57 9.03 9.14
N LEU A 215 23.45 9.32 8.48
CA LEU A 215 22.81 10.65 8.53
C LEU A 215 22.38 11.05 9.94
N VAL A 216 21.86 10.09 10.72
CA VAL A 216 21.47 10.30 12.11
C VAL A 216 22.71 10.54 12.99
N SER A 217 23.81 9.86 12.74
CA SER A 217 25.04 9.98 13.53
C SER A 217 25.76 11.31 13.29
N GLU A 218 25.74 11.82 12.06
CA GLU A 218 26.27 13.14 11.70
C GLU A 218 25.56 14.27 12.46
N GLU A 219 24.25 14.16 12.71
CA GLU A 219 23.49 15.13 13.53
C GLU A 219 23.91 15.08 15.01
N VAL A 220 24.00 13.88 15.60
CA VAL A 220 24.35 13.74 17.01
C VAL A 220 25.76 14.27 17.29
N GLY A 221 26.73 14.01 16.41
CA GLY A 221 28.10 14.50 16.55
C GLY A 221 28.20 16.03 16.49
N VAL A 222 27.35 16.69 15.69
CA VAL A 222 27.27 18.16 15.63
C VAL A 222 26.57 18.75 16.86
N ALA A 223 25.60 18.05 17.47
CA ALA A 223 24.91 18.52 18.67
C ALA A 223 25.75 18.41 19.96
N THR A 224 26.85 17.63 19.94
CA THR A 224 27.77 17.45 21.07
C THR A 224 29.04 18.29 21.00
N MET A 225 29.23 19.08 19.94
CA MET A 225 30.28 20.12 19.82
C MET A 225 29.68 21.50 20.10
#